data_AF-A0A401FNV5-F1
#
_entry.id   AF-A0A401FNV5-F1
#
_cell.length_a   1.000
_cell.length_b   1.000
_cell.length_c   1.000
_cell.angle_alpha   90.00
_cell.angle_beta   90.00
_cell.angle_gamma   90.00
#
_symmetry.space_group_name_H-M   'P 1'
#
loop_
_entity.id
_entity.type
_entity.pdbx_description
1 polymer ?
#
loop_
_entity_poly.entity_id
_entity_poly.type
_entity_poly.pdbx_seq_one_letter_code
_entity_poly.pdbx_strand_id
1 'polypeptide(L)'
;MLQNILDNIQKSGLINELKKSSIGVEIEEHRVLKNGRLSNHPYPSGLGSREFHPYLQSDFAESQSELITDPHTNIQDTINQLDTLQTVLSDHLRDDEIIWPLSMPPVLTNKEIEFVENNFERPAYADYHDYLAEKYGIQPKIVTGIHINFSLPNSLLKNYIPNMRQNIIHLFSLKMIFTLA
;
A
#
# COMPACT_ATOMS: atom_id res chain seq x y z
N MET A 1 -21.45 -16.26 -11.40
CA MET A 1 -20.18 -16.66 -12.08
C MET A 1 -19.12 -17.07 -11.06
N LEU A 2 -18.86 -16.27 -10.01
CA LEU A 2 -17.95 -16.60 -8.89
C LEU A 2 -18.31 -17.89 -8.13
N GLN A 3 -19.59 -18.11 -7.81
CA GLN A 3 -20.04 -19.33 -7.14
C GLN A 3 -19.60 -20.59 -7.89
N ASN A 4 -19.72 -20.59 -9.23
CA ASN A 4 -19.30 -21.71 -10.07
C ASN A 4 -17.78 -21.93 -10.04
N ILE A 5 -16.97 -20.88 -9.85
CA ILE A 5 -15.51 -20.99 -9.80
C ILE A 5 -15.08 -21.63 -8.48
N LEU A 6 -15.60 -21.17 -7.35
CA LEU A 6 -15.31 -21.75 -6.04
C LEU A 6 -15.79 -23.20 -5.94
N ASP A 7 -17.01 -23.48 -6.41
CA ASP A 7 -17.55 -24.84 -6.45
C ASP A 7 -16.68 -25.77 -7.31
N ASN A 8 -16.15 -25.28 -8.43
CA ASN A 8 -15.26 -26.05 -9.29
C ASN A 8 -13.89 -26.27 -8.65
N ILE A 9 -13.28 -25.25 -8.03
CA ILE A 9 -12.01 -25.39 -7.29
C ILE A 9 -12.16 -26.43 -6.19
N GLN A 10 -13.29 -26.43 -5.48
CA GLN A 10 -13.60 -27.41 -4.44
C GLN A 10 -13.76 -28.83 -5.01
N LYS A 11 -14.55 -28.99 -6.07
CA LYS A 11 -14.75 -30.29 -6.75
C LYS A 11 -13.46 -30.85 -7.36
N SER A 12 -12.57 -29.98 -7.85
CA SER A 12 -11.28 -30.37 -8.42
C SER A 12 -10.20 -30.64 -7.37
N GLY A 13 -10.49 -30.53 -6.07
CA GLY A 13 -9.53 -30.79 -5.00
C GLY A 13 -8.42 -29.72 -4.89
N LEU A 14 -8.64 -28.53 -5.44
CA LEU A 14 -7.61 -27.48 -5.55
C LEU A 14 -7.62 -26.46 -4.41
N ILE A 15 -8.41 -26.69 -3.35
CA ILE A 15 -8.50 -25.80 -2.18
C ILE A 15 -7.13 -25.57 -1.51
N ASN A 16 -6.29 -26.60 -1.44
CA ASN A 16 -4.95 -26.46 -0.87
C ASN A 16 -4.02 -25.61 -1.74
N GLU A 17 -4.24 -25.56 -3.05
CA GLU A 17 -3.53 -24.62 -3.92
C GLU A 17 -4.06 -23.20 -3.73
N LEU A 18 -5.38 -23.01 -3.62
CA LEU A 18 -5.96 -21.69 -3.34
C LEU A 18 -5.43 -21.08 -2.03
N LYS A 19 -5.22 -21.89 -0.99
CA LYS A 19 -4.63 -21.44 0.28
C LYS A 19 -3.18 -20.94 0.17
N LYS A 20 -2.49 -21.18 -0.94
CA LYS A 20 -1.13 -20.64 -1.21
C LYS A 20 -1.16 -19.29 -1.91
N SER A 21 -2.30 -18.62 -1.94
CA SER A 21 -2.40 -17.24 -2.41
C SER A 21 -1.54 -16.33 -1.55
N SER A 22 -0.98 -15.29 -2.15
CA SER A 22 -0.13 -14.34 -1.43
C SER A 22 -0.86 -13.05 -1.15
N ILE A 23 -0.60 -12.46 0.02
CA ILE A 23 -1.12 -11.17 0.47
C ILE A 23 0.06 -10.26 0.79
N GLY A 24 0.05 -9.06 0.23
CA GLY A 24 0.87 -7.93 0.65
C GLY A 24 -0.03 -6.82 1.19
N VAL A 25 0.49 -5.98 2.06
CA VAL A 25 -0.21 -4.83 2.61
C VAL A 25 0.63 -3.58 2.39
N GLU A 26 -0.02 -2.51 1.98
CA GLU A 26 0.51 -1.15 2.05
C GLU A 26 -0.33 -0.38 3.08
N ILE A 27 0.29 0.31 4.02
CA ILE A 27 -0.41 1.25 4.91
C ILE A 27 0.19 2.64 4.74
N GLU A 28 -0.70 3.62 4.63
CA GLU A 28 -0.35 5.02 4.66
C GLU A 28 -0.74 5.61 6.01
N GLU A 29 0.17 6.34 6.63
CA GLU A 29 -0.04 6.94 7.94
C GLU A 29 0.67 8.29 8.05
N HIS A 30 0.03 9.24 8.73
CA HIS A 30 0.65 10.56 8.92
C HIS A 30 1.54 10.56 10.15
N ARG A 31 2.72 11.17 10.00
CA ARG A 31 3.46 11.77 11.11
C ARG A 31 2.79 13.09 11.48
N VAL A 32 2.42 13.23 12.74
CA VAL A 32 1.83 14.46 13.28
C VAL A 32 2.59 14.89 14.51
N LEU A 33 2.57 16.18 14.80
CA LEU A 33 3.09 16.72 16.04
C LEU A 33 2.20 16.31 17.21
N LYS A 34 2.76 16.23 18.42
CA LYS A 34 2.04 15.89 19.67
C LYS A 34 0.84 16.80 20.00
N ASN A 35 0.73 17.97 19.36
CA ASN A 35 -0.43 18.86 19.46
C ASN A 35 -1.55 18.51 18.45
N GLY A 36 -1.43 17.41 17.71
CA GLY A 36 -2.41 16.95 16.73
C GLY A 36 -2.37 17.69 15.39
N ARG A 37 -1.26 18.37 15.06
CA ARG A 37 -1.06 19.10 13.80
C ARG A 37 -0.20 18.29 12.85
N LEU A 38 -0.38 18.46 11.55
CA LEU A 38 0.45 17.78 10.55
C LEU A 38 1.94 18.11 10.80
N SER A 39 2.81 17.10 10.73
CA SER A 39 4.23 17.34 10.86
C SER A 39 4.74 18.14 9.65
N ASN A 40 5.61 19.11 9.92
CA ASN A 40 6.34 19.86 8.90
C ASN A 40 7.82 19.47 8.86
N HIS A 41 8.21 18.39 9.55
CA HIS A 41 9.56 17.87 9.51
C HIS A 41 9.77 17.06 8.21
N PRO A 42 10.99 17.10 7.63
CA PRO A 42 11.30 16.29 6.46
C PRO A 42 11.16 14.79 6.75
N TYR A 43 11.12 13.97 5.70
CA TYR A 43 11.16 12.52 5.85
C TYR A 43 12.36 12.07 6.72
N PRO A 44 12.20 11.15 7.67
CA PRO A 44 13.27 10.79 8.59
C PRO A 44 14.49 10.21 7.87
N SER A 45 15.62 10.93 7.93
CA SER A 45 16.87 10.56 7.22
C SER A 45 17.44 9.17 7.58
N GLY A 46 17.09 8.63 8.75
CA GLY A 46 17.51 7.29 9.17
C GLY A 46 16.78 6.13 8.49
N LEU A 47 15.66 6.39 7.80
CA LEU A 47 14.86 5.37 7.11
C LEU A 47 15.41 5.01 5.70
N GLY A 48 16.53 5.60 5.30
CA GLY A 48 17.13 5.35 3.99
C GLY A 48 16.49 6.16 2.85
N SER A 49 17.00 5.94 1.63
CA SER A 49 16.56 6.71 0.45
C SER A 49 15.26 6.17 -0.13
N ARG A 50 14.29 7.07 -0.28
CA ARG A 50 13.02 6.84 -0.99
C ARG A 50 13.19 6.52 -2.48
N GLU A 51 14.38 6.72 -3.05
CA GLU A 51 14.65 6.36 -4.45
C GLU A 51 14.64 4.84 -4.68
N PHE A 52 15.02 4.05 -3.67
CA PHE A 52 15.16 2.59 -3.82
C PHE A 52 14.58 1.77 -2.66
N HIS A 53 14.21 2.39 -1.53
CA HIS A 53 13.78 1.64 -0.35
C HIS A 53 12.44 0.92 -0.60
N PRO A 54 12.36 -0.43 -0.56
CA PRO A 54 11.17 -1.14 -0.98
C PRO A 54 10.02 -1.12 0.05
N TYR A 55 10.32 -0.79 1.32
CA TYR A 55 9.39 -1.00 2.43
C TYR A 55 8.90 0.26 3.14
N LEU A 56 9.61 1.38 2.99
CA LEU A 56 9.43 2.60 3.78
C LEU A 56 9.59 3.77 2.82
N GLN A 57 8.50 4.46 2.58
CA GLN A 57 8.36 5.50 1.58
C GLN A 57 7.52 6.65 2.13
N SER A 58 7.28 7.64 1.28
CA SER A 58 6.22 8.63 1.49
C SER A 58 5.35 8.70 0.24
N ASP A 59 4.04 8.84 0.43
CA ASP A 59 3.09 9.01 -0.67
C ASP A 59 3.07 10.48 -1.12
N PHE A 60 1.95 11.19 -0.96
CA PHE A 60 1.74 12.52 -1.51
C PHE A 60 2.40 13.62 -0.69
N ALA A 61 2.36 13.54 0.64
CA ALA A 61 2.97 14.53 1.54
C ALA A 61 4.24 13.96 2.22
N GLU A 62 5.20 14.82 2.55
CA GLU A 62 6.39 14.41 3.33
C GLU A 62 6.04 13.84 4.71
N SER A 63 4.90 14.23 5.28
CA SER A 63 4.37 13.68 6.53
C SER A 63 3.64 12.35 6.35
N GLN A 64 3.27 11.97 5.13
CA GLN A 64 2.48 10.77 4.82
C GLN A 64 3.41 9.60 4.55
N SER A 65 3.79 8.90 5.60
CA SER A 65 4.61 7.69 5.51
C SER A 65 3.81 6.56 4.86
N GLU A 66 4.47 5.78 4.01
CA GLU A 66 3.91 4.61 3.34
C GLU A 66 4.78 3.40 3.66
N LEU A 67 4.17 2.37 4.27
CA LEU A 67 4.83 1.13 4.67
C LEU A 67 4.33 0.01 3.77
N ILE A 68 5.25 -0.70 3.15
CA ILE A 68 4.96 -1.68 2.10
C ILE A 68 5.53 -3.03 2.56
N THR A 69 4.70 -4.07 2.65
CA THR A 69 5.17 -5.42 2.98
C THR A 69 5.54 -6.21 1.73
N ASP A 70 6.37 -7.25 1.90
CA ASP A 70 6.48 -8.31 0.91
C ASP A 70 5.15 -9.08 0.76
N PRO A 71 4.92 -9.76 -0.36
CA PRO A 71 3.81 -10.69 -0.51
C PRO A 71 4.10 -12.00 0.26
N HIS A 72 3.23 -12.35 1.20
CA HIS A 72 3.33 -13.60 1.98
C HIS A 72 2.18 -14.54 1.71
N THR A 73 2.43 -15.85 1.72
CA THR A 73 1.38 -16.87 1.63
C THR A 73 0.68 -17.13 2.97
N ASN A 74 1.19 -16.54 4.04
CA ASN A 74 0.68 -16.63 5.39
C ASN A 74 0.40 -15.22 5.93
N ILE A 75 -0.84 -14.99 6.36
CA ILE A 75 -1.30 -13.70 6.90
C ILE A 75 -0.46 -13.27 8.11
N GLN A 76 -0.04 -14.21 8.95
CA GLN A 76 0.74 -13.86 10.14
C GLN A 76 2.10 -13.26 9.77
N ASP A 77 2.71 -13.71 8.68
CA ASP A 77 4.01 -13.20 8.23
C ASP A 77 3.87 -11.77 7.68
N THR A 78 2.78 -11.47 6.95
CA THR A 78 2.43 -10.10 6.55
C THR A 78 2.26 -9.18 7.77
N ILE A 79 1.50 -9.62 8.78
CA ILE A 79 1.26 -8.82 10.00
C ILE A 79 2.57 -8.60 10.77
N ASN A 80 3.40 -9.63 10.91
CA ASN A 80 4.68 -9.52 11.62
C ASN A 80 5.65 -8.55 10.91
N GLN A 81 5.70 -8.60 9.57
CA GLN A 81 6.50 -7.65 8.80
C GLN A 81 5.96 -6.23 8.96
N LEU A 82 4.65 -6.04 8.87
CA LEU A 82 4.02 -4.74 9.05
C LEU A 82 4.31 -4.14 10.43
N ASP A 83 4.17 -4.93 11.50
CA ASP A 83 4.51 -4.55 12.87
C ASP A 83 5.98 -4.14 13.00
N THR A 84 6.88 -4.87 12.34
CA THR A 84 8.31 -4.53 12.29
C THR A 84 8.52 -3.18 11.59
N LEU A 85 7.87 -2.94 10.46
CA LEU A 85 8.00 -1.68 9.71
C LEU A 85 7.44 -0.50 10.49
N GLN A 86 6.28 -0.65 11.15
CA GLN A 86 5.69 0.38 12.01
C GLN A 86 6.55 0.67 13.24
N THR A 87 7.18 -0.35 13.82
CA THR A 87 8.16 -0.18 14.91
C THR A 87 9.36 0.62 14.43
N VAL A 88 9.93 0.27 13.26
CA VAL A 88 11.05 1.00 12.66
C VAL A 88 10.67 2.45 12.37
N LEU A 89 9.50 2.73 11.81
CA LEU A 89 9.04 4.11 11.61
C LEU A 89 8.94 4.84 12.95
N SER A 90 8.29 4.24 13.94
CA SER A 90 8.08 4.81 15.27
C SER A 90 9.40 5.20 15.95
N ASP A 91 10.42 4.33 15.86
CA ASP A 91 11.75 4.56 16.42
C ASP A 91 12.54 5.68 15.71
N HIS A 92 12.14 6.04 14.48
CA HIS A 92 12.77 7.13 13.70
C HIS A 92 11.97 8.43 13.71
N LEU A 93 10.83 8.47 14.39
CA LEU A 93 10.10 9.72 14.61
C LEU A 93 10.91 10.67 15.47
N ARG A 94 10.68 11.96 15.27
CA ARG A 94 11.24 12.98 16.16
C ARG A 94 10.52 12.95 17.50
N ASP A 95 11.18 13.47 18.54
CA ASP A 95 10.62 13.52 19.91
C ASP A 95 9.27 14.24 20.01
N ASP A 96 8.96 15.14 19.08
CA ASP A 96 7.71 15.90 19.00
C ASP A 96 6.66 15.29 18.06
N GLU A 97 6.98 14.19 17.38
CA GLU A 97 6.09 13.47 16.46
C GLU A 97 5.43 12.25 17.11
N ILE A 98 4.27 11.88 16.55
CA ILE A 98 3.55 10.62 16.79
C ILE A 98 2.93 10.16 15.47
N ILE A 99 2.58 8.88 15.39
CA ILE A 99 1.79 8.33 14.27
C ILE A 99 0.31 8.69 14.48
N TRP A 100 -0.33 9.16 13.42
CA TRP A 100 -1.76 9.48 13.39
C TRP A 100 -2.59 8.23 13.04
N PRO A 101 -3.55 7.82 13.89
CA PRO A 101 -4.22 6.52 13.74
C PRO A 101 -5.45 6.53 12.82
N LEU A 102 -5.78 7.66 12.19
CA LEU A 102 -7.02 7.81 11.41
C LEU A 102 -6.70 8.09 9.93
N SER A 103 -7.53 7.55 9.03
CA SER A 103 -7.44 7.84 7.59
C SER A 103 -7.62 9.31 7.24
N MET A 104 -8.52 10.00 7.95
CA MET A 104 -8.72 11.43 7.73
C MET A 104 -7.56 12.20 8.39
N PRO A 105 -6.89 13.13 7.68
CA PRO A 105 -5.81 13.91 8.26
C PRO A 105 -6.34 14.79 9.41
N PRO A 106 -5.46 15.27 10.30
CA PRO A 106 -5.84 16.32 11.25
C PRO A 106 -6.35 17.56 10.50
N VAL A 107 -7.08 18.42 11.21
CA VAL A 107 -7.57 19.69 10.63
C VAL A 107 -6.39 20.49 10.10
N LEU A 108 -6.41 20.86 8.82
CA LEU A 108 -5.34 21.64 8.19
C LEU A 108 -5.67 23.13 8.21
N THR A 109 -4.63 23.95 8.40
CA THR A 109 -4.66 25.39 8.09
C THR A 109 -4.20 25.64 6.66
N ASN A 110 -4.52 26.82 6.12
CA ASN A 110 -4.03 27.24 4.80
C ASN A 110 -2.50 27.17 4.69
N LYS A 111 -1.77 27.47 5.78
CA LYS A 111 -0.31 27.38 5.81
C LYS A 111 0.21 25.94 5.69
N GLU A 112 -0.49 24.96 6.28
CA GLU A 112 -0.11 23.54 6.15
C GLU A 112 -0.48 22.99 4.77
N ILE A 113 -1.58 23.45 4.19
CA ILE A 113 -1.94 23.12 2.80
C ILE A 113 -0.84 23.61 1.85
N GLU A 114 -0.45 24.87 1.98
CA GLU A 114 0.65 25.47 1.20
C GLU A 114 1.99 24.77 1.47
N PHE A 115 2.22 24.34 2.71
CA PHE A 115 3.42 23.59 3.04
C PHE A 115 3.47 22.26 2.30
N VAL A 116 2.41 21.45 2.33
CA VAL A 116 2.36 20.17 1.60
C VAL A 116 2.53 20.39 0.10
N GLU A 117 1.89 21.41 -0.46
CA GLU A 117 1.98 21.73 -1.89
C GLU A 117 3.40 22.09 -2.34
N ASN A 118 4.15 22.81 -1.51
CA ASN A 118 5.46 23.33 -1.91
C ASN A 118 6.65 22.52 -1.37
N ASN A 119 6.42 21.52 -0.51
CA ASN A 119 7.48 20.74 0.13
C ASN A 119 7.28 19.26 -0.18
N PHE A 120 7.86 18.85 -1.31
CA PHE A 120 7.85 17.47 -1.80
C PHE A 120 9.26 17.08 -2.28
N GLU A 121 9.91 16.18 -1.56
CA GLU A 121 11.33 15.83 -1.73
C GLU A 121 11.51 14.54 -2.56
N ARG A 122 10.69 14.36 -3.60
CA ARG A 122 10.81 13.24 -4.56
C ARG A 122 10.82 13.76 -6.00
N PRO A 123 11.96 14.27 -6.52
CA PRO A 123 12.02 14.98 -7.80
C PRO A 123 11.49 14.19 -9.00
N ALA A 124 11.65 12.87 -9.01
CA ALA A 124 11.14 12.00 -10.08
C ALA A 124 9.60 12.00 -10.19
N TYR A 125 8.89 12.45 -9.16
CA TYR A 125 7.43 12.49 -9.08
C TYR A 125 6.88 13.91 -8.97
N ALA A 126 7.73 14.96 -9.03
CA ALA A 126 7.33 16.35 -8.79
C ALA A 126 6.26 16.84 -9.78
N ASP A 127 6.46 16.64 -11.09
CA ASP A 127 5.49 17.04 -12.11
C ASP A 127 4.10 16.37 -11.91
N TYR A 128 4.10 15.13 -11.42
CA TYR A 128 2.87 14.39 -11.14
C TYR A 128 2.21 14.89 -9.84
N HIS A 129 3.00 15.16 -8.81
CA HIS A 129 2.53 15.78 -7.58
C HIS A 129 1.84 17.12 -7.87
N ASP A 130 2.49 18.01 -8.61
CA ASP A 130 1.99 19.35 -8.92
C ASP A 130 0.71 19.28 -9.76
N TYR A 131 0.66 18.38 -10.75
CA TYR A 131 -0.55 18.12 -11.52
C TYR A 131 -1.73 17.70 -10.64
N LEU A 132 -1.50 16.81 -9.67
CA LEU A 132 -2.54 16.33 -8.78
C LEU A 132 -2.98 17.41 -7.78
N ALA A 133 -2.03 18.19 -7.25
CA ALA A 133 -2.31 19.33 -6.38
C ALA A 133 -3.19 20.37 -7.09
N GLU A 134 -2.84 20.75 -8.33
CA GLU A 134 -3.62 21.69 -9.13
C GLU A 134 -5.02 21.15 -9.46
N LYS A 135 -5.10 19.88 -9.86
CA LYS A 135 -6.35 19.30 -10.36
C LYS A 135 -7.34 18.94 -9.26
N TYR A 136 -6.88 18.45 -8.13
CA TYR A 136 -7.72 17.87 -7.08
C TYR A 136 -7.61 18.61 -5.74
N GLY A 137 -6.62 19.48 -5.56
CA GLY A 137 -6.28 20.09 -4.29
C GLY A 137 -5.55 19.10 -3.35
N ILE A 138 -4.98 19.65 -2.28
CA ILE A 138 -4.18 18.88 -1.31
C ILE A 138 -5.02 17.97 -0.42
N GLN A 139 -6.17 18.46 0.07
CA GLN A 139 -6.94 17.76 1.10
C GLN A 139 -7.40 16.35 0.69
N PRO A 140 -7.92 16.10 -0.52
CA PRO A 140 -8.29 14.75 -0.94
C PRO A 140 -7.08 13.85 -1.17
N LYS A 141 -5.91 14.43 -1.43
CA LYS A 141 -4.68 13.71 -1.77
C LYS A 141 -3.92 13.20 -0.56
N ILE A 142 -4.14 13.77 0.62
CA ILE A 142 -3.49 13.36 1.87
C ILE A 142 -4.40 12.53 2.80
N VAL A 143 -5.54 12.04 2.31
CA VAL A 143 -6.30 11.01 3.03
C VAL A 143 -5.52 9.71 2.94
N THR A 144 -5.29 9.06 4.07
CA THR A 144 -4.50 7.82 4.10
C THR A 144 -5.38 6.57 4.09
N GLY A 145 -4.83 5.48 3.56
CA GLY A 145 -5.53 4.21 3.45
C GLY A 145 -4.68 2.99 3.77
N ILE A 146 -5.31 1.83 3.56
CA ILE A 146 -4.64 0.52 3.53
C ILE A 146 -4.95 -0.10 2.18
N HIS A 147 -3.92 -0.56 1.47
CA HIS A 147 -4.07 -1.37 0.27
C HIS A 147 -3.79 -2.83 0.61
N ILE A 148 -4.73 -3.72 0.26
CA ILE A 148 -4.55 -5.16 0.38
C ILE A 148 -4.26 -5.71 -1.01
N ASN A 149 -3.00 -6.07 -1.23
CA ASN A 149 -2.54 -6.69 -2.46
C ASN A 149 -2.75 -8.20 -2.38
N PHE A 150 -3.46 -8.79 -3.34
CA PHE A 150 -3.75 -10.23 -3.36
C PHE A 150 -3.36 -10.85 -4.69
N SER A 151 -2.71 -12.02 -4.64
CA SER A 151 -2.38 -12.78 -5.84
C SER A 151 -2.66 -14.28 -5.66
N LEU A 152 -3.13 -14.90 -6.74
CA LEU A 152 -3.39 -16.34 -6.77
C LEU A 152 -2.13 -17.08 -7.22
N PRO A 153 -1.87 -18.28 -6.67
CA PRO A 153 -0.67 -19.01 -7.00
C PRO A 153 -0.75 -19.57 -8.42
N ASN A 154 0.38 -19.51 -9.14
CA ASN A 154 0.47 -20.06 -10.49
C ASN A 154 0.11 -21.55 -10.57
N SER A 155 0.35 -22.32 -9.50
CA SER A 155 -0.03 -23.74 -9.40
C SER A 155 -1.53 -23.95 -9.45
N LEU A 156 -2.32 -23.09 -8.79
CA LEU A 156 -3.78 -23.13 -8.85
C LEU A 156 -4.25 -22.93 -10.29
N LEU A 157 -3.74 -21.90 -10.97
CA LEU A 157 -4.13 -21.58 -12.35
C LEU A 157 -3.78 -22.72 -13.32
N LYS A 158 -2.58 -23.29 -13.20
CA LYS A 158 -2.14 -24.42 -14.02
C LYS A 158 -2.99 -25.67 -13.78
N ASN A 159 -3.26 -26.00 -12.52
CA ASN A 159 -4.00 -27.23 -12.19
C ASN A 159 -5.50 -27.10 -12.46
N TYR A 160 -6.06 -25.89 -12.41
CA TYR A 160 -7.44 -25.63 -12.79
C TYR A 160 -7.65 -25.79 -14.30
N ILE A 161 -6.61 -25.54 -15.11
CA ILE A 161 -6.67 -25.67 -16.58
C ILE A 161 -5.39 -26.34 -17.15
N PRO A 162 -5.22 -27.66 -16.93
CA PRO A 162 -3.92 -28.34 -17.12
C PRO A 162 -3.41 -28.42 -18.57
N ASN A 163 -4.26 -28.18 -19.57
CA ASN A 163 -3.94 -28.37 -21.00
C ASN A 163 -4.02 -27.08 -21.84
N MET A 164 -4.11 -25.90 -21.24
CA MET A 164 -4.21 -24.65 -21.99
C MET A 164 -2.85 -24.01 -22.29
N ARG A 165 -2.69 -23.47 -23.51
CA ARG A 165 -1.49 -22.72 -23.92
C ARG A 165 -1.29 -21.53 -22.98
N GLN A 166 -0.04 -21.16 -22.71
CA GLN A 166 0.34 -20.08 -21.78
C GLN A 166 -0.45 -18.77 -21.97
N ASN A 167 -0.67 -18.36 -23.23
CA ASN A 167 -1.42 -17.13 -23.55
C ASN A 167 -2.89 -17.19 -23.11
N ILE A 168 -3.48 -18.39 -23.07
CA ILE A 168 -4.85 -18.62 -22.64
C ILE A 168 -4.92 -18.64 -21.10
N ILE A 169 -3.87 -19.12 -20.41
CA ILE A 169 -3.76 -19.03 -18.94
C ILE A 169 -3.76 -17.56 -18.50
N HIS A 170 -3.06 -16.69 -19.23
CA HIS A 170 -3.02 -15.25 -18.93
C HIS A 170 -4.38 -14.55 -19.14
N LEU A 171 -5.10 -14.89 -20.22
CA LEU A 171 -6.46 -14.39 -20.45
C LEU A 171 -7.43 -14.87 -19.36
N PHE A 172 -7.26 -16.12 -18.90
CA PHE A 172 -8.07 -16.66 -17.82
C PHE A 172 -7.76 -16.00 -16.47
N SER A 173 -6.49 -15.77 -16.14
CA SER A 173 -6.10 -15.05 -14.93
C SER A 173 -6.67 -13.63 -14.92
N LEU A 174 -6.59 -12.92 -16.05
CA LEU A 174 -7.20 -11.60 -16.19
C LEU A 174 -8.71 -11.66 -15.97
N LYS A 175 -9.42 -12.59 -16.62
CA LYS A 175 -10.87 -12.76 -16.43
C LYS A 175 -11.23 -13.02 -14.98
N MET A 176 -10.41 -13.79 -14.27
CA MET A 176 -10.65 -14.12 -12.87
C MET A 176 -10.42 -12.90 -11.96
N ILE A 177 -9.36 -12.11 -12.21
CA ILE A 177 -9.11 -10.84 -11.51
C ILE A 177 -10.28 -9.86 -11.73
N PHE A 178 -10.72 -9.68 -12.98
CA PHE A 178 -11.89 -8.83 -13.30
C PHE A 178 -13.22 -9.34 -12.74
N THR A 179 -13.30 -10.62 -12.35
CA THR A 179 -14.51 -11.13 -11.68
C THR A 179 -14.46 -10.83 -10.17
N LEU A 180 -13.27 -10.64 -9.60
CA LEU A 180 -13.06 -10.37 -8.17
C LEU A 180 -13.14 -8.88 -7.81
N ALA A 181 -12.84 -7.99 -8.77
CA ALA A 181 -12.98 -6.53 -8.65
C ALA A 181 -14.40 -6.06 -8.96
#